data_AF-A0A354MT33-F1
#
_entry.id   AF-A0A354MT33-F1
#
_cell.length_a   1.000
_cell.length_b   1.000
_cell.length_c   1.000
_cell.angle_alpha   90.00
_cell.angle_beta   90.00
_cell.angle_gamma   90.00
#
_symmetry.space_group_name_H-M   'P 1'
#
loop_
_entity.id
_entity.type
_entity.pdbx_description
1 polymer ?
#
loop_
_entity_poly.entity_id
_entity_poly.type
_entity_poly.pdbx_seq_one_letter_code
_entity_poly.pdbx_strand_id
1 'polypeptide(L)'
;MQKRGYAVPSAAFWRNRAADSHCRRHGQVDRHTGSVLEDCRLIQTTLTDCTGIDVEIESLLEEIDVVTELTKRCIAENSQTAQNQNEYAARYNGFVERYEKAKAQLEQLRATKAAREAQADAIGAFMFEVQELNALTEFDEKLWLTIIDTVTVHADGRMAFKFRGGTEIDV
;
A
#
# COMPACT_ATOMS: atom_id res chain seq x y z
N MET A 1 -17.76 -36.61 53.87
CA MET A 1 -16.74 -35.84 53.11
C MET A 1 -16.35 -36.62 51.88
N GLN A 2 -16.82 -36.23 50.69
CA GLN A 2 -16.54 -36.95 49.44
C GLN A 2 -15.40 -36.24 48.71
N LYS A 3 -14.24 -36.90 48.60
CA LYS A 3 -13.10 -36.39 47.84
C LYS A 3 -13.51 -36.33 46.37
N ARG A 4 -13.64 -35.12 45.79
CA ARG A 4 -13.77 -34.95 44.34
C ARG A 4 -12.48 -35.47 43.71
N GLY A 5 -12.55 -36.64 43.06
CA GLY A 5 -11.46 -37.14 42.24
C GLY A 5 -11.34 -36.25 41.01
N TYR A 6 -10.24 -35.53 40.89
CA TYR A 6 -9.91 -34.82 39.65
C TYR A 6 -9.35 -35.85 38.68
N ALA A 7 -10.10 -36.15 37.61
CA ALA A 7 -9.56 -36.89 36.49
C ALA A 7 -8.57 -35.99 35.75
N VAL A 8 -7.29 -36.37 35.73
CA VAL A 8 -6.26 -35.67 34.94
C VAL A 8 -6.54 -35.93 33.46
N PRO A 9 -6.83 -34.91 32.63
CA PRO A 9 -7.13 -35.13 31.23
C PRO A 9 -5.91 -35.65 30.46
N SER A 10 -6.15 -36.48 29.44
CA SER A 10 -5.09 -37.09 28.64
C SER A 10 -4.35 -36.06 27.79
N ALA A 11 -3.12 -36.38 27.38
CA ALA A 11 -2.33 -35.53 26.47
C ALA A 11 -3.08 -35.20 25.16
N ALA A 12 -3.95 -36.09 24.69
CA ALA A 12 -4.78 -35.86 23.49
C ALA A 12 -5.86 -34.79 23.72
N PHE A 13 -6.49 -34.77 24.90
CA PHE A 13 -7.47 -33.74 25.28
C PHE A 13 -6.83 -32.34 25.28
N TRP A 14 -5.60 -32.23 25.80
CA TRP A 14 -4.88 -30.97 25.84
C TRP A 14 -4.40 -30.49 24.47
N ARG A 15 -3.96 -31.42 23.60
CA ARG A 15 -3.65 -31.09 22.20
C ARG A 15 -4.86 -30.53 21.45
N ASN A 16 -6.03 -31.14 21.59
CA ASN A 16 -7.24 -30.65 20.94
C ASN A 16 -7.66 -29.27 21.46
N ARG A 17 -7.56 -29.01 22.77
CA ARG A 17 -7.88 -27.69 23.33
C ARG A 17 -6.94 -26.59 22.84
N ALA A 18 -5.63 -26.89 22.76
CA ALA A 18 -4.65 -25.96 22.21
C ALA A 18 -4.94 -25.67 20.72
N ALA A 19 -5.26 -26.71 19.93
CA ALA A 19 -5.67 -26.56 18.54
C ALA A 19 -6.95 -25.71 18.40
N ASP A 20 -7.99 -25.93 19.21
CA ASP A 20 -9.22 -25.13 19.20
C ASP A 20 -8.99 -23.65 19.57
N SER A 21 -8.06 -23.39 20.51
CA SER A 21 -7.69 -22.02 20.88
C SER A 21 -6.92 -21.31 19.77
N HIS A 22 -6.04 -22.04 19.08
CA HIS A 22 -5.29 -21.57 17.93
C HIS A 22 -6.24 -21.27 16.75
N CYS A 23 -7.14 -22.19 16.40
CA CYS A 23 -8.17 -21.99 15.36
C CYS A 23 -9.08 -20.78 15.65
N ARG A 24 -9.50 -20.57 16.90
CA ARG A 24 -10.32 -19.40 17.27
C ARG A 24 -9.57 -18.08 17.14
N ARG A 25 -8.31 -18.04 17.58
CA ARG A 25 -7.46 -16.85 17.45
C ARG A 25 -7.16 -16.57 15.97
N HIS A 26 -6.85 -17.60 15.20
CA HIS A 26 -6.63 -17.51 13.76
C HIS A 26 -7.85 -16.95 13.02
N GLY A 27 -9.05 -17.49 13.26
CA GLY A 27 -10.29 -16.97 12.66
C GLY A 27 -10.68 -15.55 13.11
N GLN A 28 -10.06 -15.00 14.17
CA GLN A 28 -10.17 -13.59 14.53
C GLN A 28 -9.14 -12.73 13.79
N VAL A 29 -7.92 -13.25 13.61
CA VAL A 29 -6.87 -12.64 12.78
C VAL A 29 -7.33 -12.58 11.31
N ASP A 30 -7.88 -13.66 10.74
CA ASP A 30 -8.37 -13.71 9.36
C ASP A 30 -9.46 -12.68 9.06
N ARG A 31 -10.37 -12.47 10.02
CA ARG A 31 -11.43 -11.45 9.86
C ARG A 31 -10.87 -10.04 9.90
N HIS A 32 -9.88 -9.80 10.76
CA HIS A 32 -9.22 -8.50 10.85
C HIS A 32 -8.36 -8.23 9.61
N THR A 33 -7.61 -9.22 9.14
CA THR A 33 -6.78 -9.10 7.92
C THR A 33 -7.66 -8.94 6.68
N GLY A 34 -8.81 -9.63 6.60
CA GLY A 34 -9.80 -9.41 5.54
C GLY A 34 -10.29 -7.96 5.44
N SER A 35 -10.65 -7.35 6.59
CA SER A 35 -11.07 -5.94 6.63
C SER A 35 -9.96 -4.99 6.18
N VAL A 36 -8.72 -5.22 6.62
CA VAL A 36 -7.57 -4.39 6.23
C VAL A 36 -7.27 -4.51 4.73
N LEU A 37 -7.41 -5.71 4.15
CA LEU A 37 -7.20 -5.94 2.72
C LEU A 37 -8.28 -5.26 1.85
N GLU A 38 -9.53 -5.21 2.31
CA GLU A 38 -10.61 -4.47 1.64
C GLU A 38 -10.34 -2.96 1.63
N ASP A 39 -9.93 -2.39 2.77
CA ASP A 39 -9.53 -0.98 2.88
C ASP A 39 -8.33 -0.67 1.98
N CYS A 40 -7.30 -1.52 1.98
CA CYS A 40 -6.13 -1.38 1.12
C CYS A 40 -6.51 -1.43 -0.37
N ARG A 41 -7.45 -2.31 -0.76
CA ARG A 41 -7.92 -2.39 -2.15
C ARG A 41 -8.67 -1.14 -2.58
N LEU A 42 -9.47 -0.56 -1.69
CA LEU A 42 -10.17 0.71 -1.96
C LEU A 42 -9.15 1.84 -2.18
N ILE A 43 -8.17 1.97 -1.27
CA ILE A 43 -7.11 2.99 -1.37
C ILE A 43 -6.29 2.80 -2.65
N GLN A 44 -5.89 1.56 -2.97
CA GLN A 44 -5.14 1.24 -4.18
C GLN A 44 -5.91 1.68 -5.43
N THR A 45 -7.20 1.34 -5.51
CA THR A 45 -8.07 1.70 -6.65
C THR A 45 -8.13 3.22 -6.84
N THR A 46 -8.31 3.97 -5.75
CA THR A 46 -8.35 5.45 -5.78
C THR A 46 -7.02 6.07 -6.18
N LEU A 47 -5.89 5.48 -5.77
CA LEU A 47 -4.56 5.99 -6.15
C LEU A 47 -4.22 5.70 -7.62
N THR A 48 -4.67 4.56 -8.15
CA THR A 48 -4.45 4.17 -9.55
C THR A 48 -5.36 4.88 -10.55
N ASP A 49 -6.46 5.51 -10.11
CA ASP A 49 -7.26 6.36 -10.99
C ASP A 49 -6.53 7.69 -11.25
N CYS A 50 -5.67 7.65 -12.27
CA CYS A 50 -4.91 8.80 -12.77
C CYS A 50 -5.53 9.40 -14.04
N THR A 51 -6.74 8.99 -14.43
CA THR A 51 -7.37 9.43 -15.70
C THR A 51 -7.48 10.95 -15.82
N GLY A 52 -7.86 11.64 -14.74
CA GLY A 52 -7.92 13.11 -14.73
C GLY A 52 -6.54 13.77 -14.88
N ILE A 53 -5.51 13.22 -14.23
CA ILE A 53 -4.13 13.74 -14.35
C ILE A 53 -3.61 13.52 -15.78
N ASP A 54 -3.95 12.39 -16.40
CA ASP A 54 -3.53 12.07 -17.76
C ASP A 54 -4.12 13.02 -18.79
N VAL A 55 -5.41 13.36 -18.67
CA VAL A 55 -6.06 14.36 -19.52
C VAL A 55 -5.41 15.74 -19.37
N GLU A 56 -5.07 16.14 -18.14
CA GLU A 56 -4.43 17.44 -17.91
C GLU A 56 -2.98 17.47 -18.44
N ILE A 57 -2.23 16.36 -18.31
CA ILE A 57 -0.92 16.19 -18.93
C ILE A 57 -1.00 16.32 -20.46
N GLU A 58 -1.98 15.68 -21.10
CA GLU A 58 -2.18 15.75 -22.55
C GLU A 58 -2.48 17.19 -22.98
N SER A 59 -3.40 17.87 -22.29
CA SER A 59 -3.73 19.27 -22.56
C SER A 59 -2.53 20.20 -22.40
N LEU A 60 -1.67 19.98 -21.40
CA LEU A 60 -0.45 20.78 -21.21
C LEU A 60 0.60 20.52 -22.29
N LEU A 61 0.69 19.29 -22.82
CA LEU A 61 1.59 18.97 -23.93
C LEU A 61 1.13 19.68 -25.22
N GLU A 62 -0.16 19.64 -25.53
CA GLU A 62 -0.74 20.38 -26.66
C GLU A 62 -0.48 21.88 -26.54
N GLU A 63 -0.67 22.44 -25.34
CA GLU A 63 -0.40 23.85 -25.06
C GLU A 63 1.08 24.22 -25.28
N ILE A 64 2.00 23.36 -24.83
CA ILE A 64 3.44 23.53 -25.07
C ILE A 64 3.75 23.54 -26.56
N ASP A 65 3.16 22.64 -27.34
CA ASP A 65 3.34 22.57 -28.79
C ASP A 65 2.80 23.83 -29.48
N VAL A 66 1.59 24.27 -29.11
CA VAL A 66 0.98 25.50 -29.63
C VAL A 66 1.86 26.72 -29.34
N VAL A 67 2.32 26.89 -28.11
CA VAL A 67 3.17 28.04 -27.72
C VAL A 67 4.53 27.98 -28.41
N THR A 68 5.07 26.78 -28.60
CA THR A 68 6.32 26.58 -29.34
C THR A 68 6.17 27.02 -30.80
N GLU A 69 5.09 26.63 -31.48
CA GLU A 69 4.83 27.04 -32.86
C GLU A 69 4.54 28.54 -32.99
N LEU A 70 3.79 29.13 -32.04
CA LEU A 70 3.58 30.58 -31.98
C LEU A 70 4.90 31.35 -31.81
N THR A 71 5.81 30.83 -30.99
CA THR A 71 7.13 31.42 -30.76
C THR A 71 7.98 31.37 -32.03
N LYS A 72 8.05 30.20 -32.70
CA LYS A 72 8.76 30.04 -33.97
C LYS A 72 8.24 30.98 -35.04
N ARG A 73 6.92 31.08 -35.18
CA ARG A 73 6.27 32.00 -36.12
C ARG A 73 6.59 33.46 -35.81
N CYS A 74 6.54 33.86 -34.53
CA CYS A 74 6.87 35.21 -34.11
C CYS A 74 8.32 35.59 -34.47
N ILE A 75 9.28 34.69 -34.26
CA ILE A 75 10.69 34.87 -34.65
C ILE A 75 10.83 34.99 -36.17
N ALA A 76 10.19 34.09 -36.93
CA ALA A 76 10.24 34.10 -38.39
C ALA A 76 9.67 35.40 -38.99
N GLU A 77 8.54 35.87 -38.48
CA GLU A 77 7.91 37.12 -38.92
C GLU A 77 8.81 38.33 -38.66
N ASN A 78 9.43 38.44 -37.48
CA ASN A 78 10.36 39.53 -37.16
C ASN A 78 11.65 39.47 -38.00
N SER A 79 12.07 38.26 -38.40
CA SER A 79 13.25 38.06 -39.24
C SER A 79 12.99 38.44 -40.70
N GLN A 80 11.76 38.26 -41.20
CA GLN A 80 11.37 38.63 -42.57
C GLN A 80 11.04 40.12 -42.70
N THR A 81 10.32 40.66 -41.71
CA THR A 81 9.90 42.06 -41.68
C THR A 81 10.16 42.62 -40.29
N ALA A 82 11.02 43.63 -40.19
CA ALA A 82 11.35 44.25 -38.91
C ALA A 82 10.08 44.76 -38.22
N GLN A 83 9.79 44.21 -37.03
CA GLN A 83 8.66 44.62 -36.21
C GLN A 83 9.07 45.74 -35.24
N ASN A 84 8.07 46.38 -34.62
CA ASN A 84 8.33 47.23 -33.46
C ASN A 84 8.98 46.39 -32.36
N GLN A 85 10.16 46.80 -31.89
CA GLN A 85 10.95 45.99 -30.97
C GLN A 85 10.30 45.85 -29.59
N ASN A 86 9.56 46.85 -29.12
CA ASN A 86 8.86 46.77 -27.84
C ASN A 86 7.69 45.79 -27.92
N GLU A 87 6.94 45.81 -29.03
CA GLU A 87 5.81 44.90 -29.25
C GLU A 87 6.29 43.45 -29.47
N TYR A 88 7.37 43.27 -30.22
CA TYR A 88 8.01 41.97 -30.42
C TYR A 88 8.49 41.39 -29.08
N ALA A 89 9.23 42.18 -28.28
CA ALA A 89 9.72 41.74 -26.98
C ALA A 89 8.57 41.37 -26.03
N ALA A 90 7.50 42.17 -26.00
CA ALA A 90 6.32 41.88 -25.18
C ALA A 90 5.63 40.56 -25.61
N ARG A 91 5.42 40.34 -26.92
CA ARG A 91 4.85 39.08 -27.43
C ARG A 91 5.74 37.88 -27.12
N TYR A 92 7.03 37.99 -27.42
CA TYR A 92 7.99 36.91 -27.20
C TYR A 92 8.07 36.53 -25.73
N ASN A 93 8.23 37.50 -24.84
CA ASN A 93 8.27 37.26 -23.40
C ASN A 93 6.96 36.63 -22.89
N GLY A 94 5.80 37.07 -23.41
CA GLY A 94 4.52 36.44 -23.08
C GLY A 94 4.45 34.97 -23.50
N PHE A 95 5.03 34.58 -24.64
CA PHE A 95 5.12 33.17 -25.02
C PHE A 95 6.09 32.39 -24.14
N VAL A 96 7.24 32.97 -23.78
CA VAL A 96 8.21 32.34 -22.87
C VAL A 96 7.56 32.09 -21.50
N GLU A 97 6.88 33.08 -20.93
CA GLU A 97 6.18 32.92 -19.65
C GLU A 97 5.11 31.82 -19.71
N ARG A 98 4.32 31.79 -20.79
CA ARG A 98 3.27 30.77 -20.99
C ARG A 98 3.87 29.37 -21.13
N TYR A 99 4.97 29.23 -21.87
CA TYR A 99 5.71 27.98 -22.03
C TYR A 99 6.26 27.48 -20.69
N GLU A 100 6.99 28.33 -19.96
CA GLU A 100 7.60 27.95 -18.69
C GLU A 100 6.53 27.58 -17.65
N LYS A 101 5.39 28.28 -17.64
CA LYS A 101 4.26 27.93 -16.78
C LYS A 101 3.69 26.55 -17.12
N ALA A 102 3.39 26.29 -18.40
CA ALA A 102 2.82 25.00 -18.83
C ALA A 102 3.80 23.85 -18.53
N LYS A 103 5.09 24.06 -18.79
CA LYS A 103 6.16 23.10 -18.49
C LYS A 103 6.27 22.82 -16.99
N ALA A 104 6.23 23.85 -16.14
CA ALA A 104 6.29 23.66 -14.69
C ALA A 104 5.10 22.85 -14.16
N GLN A 105 3.89 23.14 -14.66
CA GLN A 105 2.68 22.38 -14.31
C GLN A 105 2.76 20.92 -14.78
N LEU A 106 3.25 20.69 -16.01
CA LEU A 106 3.44 19.35 -16.57
C LEU A 106 4.37 18.50 -15.70
N GLU A 107 5.52 19.05 -15.31
CA GLU A 107 6.49 18.34 -14.47
C GLU A 107 5.93 18.07 -13.07
N GLN A 108 5.16 18.99 -12.51
CA GLN A 108 4.47 18.78 -11.22
C GLN A 108 3.44 17.64 -11.30
N LEU A 109 2.63 17.59 -12.36
CA LEU A 109 1.63 16.54 -12.55
C LEU A 109 2.28 15.18 -12.76
N ARG A 110 3.36 15.11 -13.55
CA ARG A 110 4.15 13.88 -13.73
C ARG A 110 4.73 13.37 -12.41
N ALA A 111 5.30 14.25 -11.59
CA ALA A 111 5.80 13.90 -10.27
C ALA A 111 4.69 13.38 -9.35
N THR A 112 3.50 14.00 -9.40
CA THR A 112 2.33 13.59 -8.62
C THR A 112 1.84 12.20 -9.05
N LYS A 113 1.75 11.95 -10.36
CA LYS A 113 1.37 10.65 -10.91
C LYS A 113 2.35 9.56 -10.48
N ALA A 114 3.66 9.79 -10.66
CA ALA A 114 4.69 8.83 -10.26
C ALA A 114 4.65 8.52 -8.75
N ALA A 115 4.39 9.52 -7.90
CA ALA A 115 4.25 9.30 -6.47
C ALA A 115 3.02 8.44 -6.11
N ARG A 116 1.89 8.64 -6.80
CA ARG A 116 0.68 7.82 -6.60
C ARG A 116 0.89 6.38 -7.06
N GLU A 117 1.52 6.18 -8.21
CA GLU A 117 1.87 4.86 -8.73
C GLU A 117 2.79 4.11 -7.76
N ALA A 118 3.85 4.75 -7.29
CA ALA A 118 4.76 4.15 -6.30
C ALA A 118 4.04 3.78 -4.99
N GLN A 119 3.08 4.60 -4.54
CA GLN A 119 2.27 4.30 -3.36
C GLN A 119 1.31 3.11 -3.61
N ALA A 120 0.69 3.05 -4.78
CA ALA A 120 -0.17 1.93 -5.17
C ALA A 120 0.60 0.60 -5.26
N ASP A 121 1.85 0.64 -5.75
CA ASP A 121 2.76 -0.51 -5.78
C ASP A 121 3.13 -0.96 -4.37
N ALA A 122 3.44 -0.03 -3.47
CA ALA A 122 3.75 -0.34 -2.07
C ALA A 122 2.56 -1.01 -1.36
N ILE A 123 1.34 -0.52 -1.59
CA ILE A 123 0.11 -1.14 -1.05
C ILE A 123 -0.10 -2.53 -1.66
N GLY A 124 0.16 -2.69 -2.96
CA GLY A 124 0.09 -3.99 -3.63
C GLY A 124 1.05 -5.01 -3.04
N ALA A 125 2.30 -4.60 -2.79
CA ALA A 125 3.31 -5.45 -2.15
C ALA A 125 2.89 -5.83 -0.72
N PHE A 126 2.41 -4.88 0.07
CA PHE A 126 1.88 -5.14 1.41
C PHE A 126 0.71 -6.15 1.40
N MET A 127 -0.26 -5.96 0.50
CA MET A 127 -1.40 -6.87 0.36
C MET A 127 -0.94 -8.28 -0.01
N PHE A 128 0.06 -8.41 -0.87
CA PHE A 128 0.64 -9.70 -1.25
C PHE A 128 1.29 -10.40 -0.05
N GLU A 129 2.11 -9.69 0.73
CA GLU A 129 2.73 -10.23 1.95
C GLU A 129 1.69 -10.70 2.98
N VAL A 130 0.62 -9.92 3.19
CA VAL A 130 -0.47 -10.28 4.11
C VAL A 130 -1.22 -11.53 3.62
N GLN A 131 -1.44 -11.67 2.32
CA GLN A 131 -2.09 -12.86 1.75
C GLN A 131 -1.21 -14.10 1.87
N GLU A 132 0.10 -13.99 1.63
CA GLU A 132 1.04 -15.10 1.80
C GLU A 132 1.12 -15.57 3.26
N LEU A 133 1.09 -14.64 4.21
CA LEU A 133 1.04 -14.97 5.65
C LEU A 133 -0.29 -15.64 6.04
N ASN A 134 -1.42 -15.16 5.50
CA ASN A 134 -2.73 -15.78 5.70
C ASN A 134 -2.83 -17.17 5.05
N ALA A 135 -2.07 -17.48 4.00
CA ALA A 135 -2.13 -18.77 3.31
C ALA A 135 -1.58 -19.94 4.15
N LEU A 136 -0.89 -19.68 5.27
CA LEU A 136 -0.48 -20.65 6.29
C LEU A 136 -1.67 -21.14 7.14
N THR A 137 -2.77 -21.50 6.47
CA THR A 137 -4.09 -21.79 7.07
C THR A 137 -4.23 -23.18 7.70
N GLU A 138 -3.28 -24.09 7.49
CA GLU A 138 -3.32 -25.42 8.10
C GLU A 138 -2.40 -25.51 9.32
N PHE A 139 -2.88 -26.18 10.37
CA PHE A 139 -2.05 -26.54 11.52
C PHE A 139 -0.90 -27.42 11.04
N ASP A 140 0.26 -26.81 10.87
CA ASP A 140 1.49 -27.52 10.58
C ASP A 140 2.13 -27.95 11.91
N GLU A 141 2.01 -29.25 12.21
CA GLU A 141 2.59 -29.88 13.40
C GLU A 141 4.11 -29.64 13.51
N LYS A 142 4.83 -29.57 12.38
CA LYS A 142 6.28 -29.28 12.38
C LYS A 142 6.53 -27.81 12.70
N LEU A 143 5.74 -26.90 12.14
CA LEU A 143 5.83 -25.47 12.46
C LEU A 143 5.54 -25.23 13.95
N TRP A 144 4.52 -25.89 14.50
CA TRP A 144 4.15 -25.85 15.90
C TRP A 144 5.30 -26.29 16.83
N LEU A 145 5.94 -27.43 16.54
CA LEU A 145 7.08 -27.95 17.31
C LEU A 145 8.35 -27.08 17.16
N THR A 146 8.44 -26.31 16.07
CA THR A 146 9.55 -25.40 15.82
C THR A 146 9.39 -24.08 16.56
N ILE A 147 8.15 -23.60 16.70
CA ILE A 147 7.84 -22.28 17.25
C ILE A 147 7.70 -22.30 18.79
N ILE A 148 7.18 -23.38 19.37
CA ILE A 148 6.96 -23.49 20.82
C ILE A 148 8.17 -24.10 21.52
N ASP A 149 8.58 -23.46 22.61
CA ASP A 149 9.64 -23.91 23.53
C ASP A 149 9.08 -24.79 24.64
N THR A 150 8.06 -24.29 25.36
CA THR A 150 7.45 -25.01 26.48
C THR A 150 5.99 -24.62 26.65
N VAL A 151 5.15 -25.56 27.07
CA VAL A 151 3.76 -25.30 27.47
C VAL A 151 3.60 -25.67 28.94
N THR A 152 3.27 -24.69 29.77
CA THR A 152 3.03 -24.86 31.21
C THR A 152 1.54 -24.92 31.47
N VAL A 153 1.06 -26.00 32.09
CA VAL A 153 -0.35 -26.17 32.44
C VAL A 153 -0.52 -25.93 33.94
N HIS A 154 -1.37 -24.97 34.30
CA HIS A 154 -1.70 -24.65 35.67
C HIS A 154 -2.86 -25.51 36.19
N ALA A 155 -2.91 -25.71 37.51
CA ALA A 155 -3.91 -26.56 38.16
C ALA A 155 -5.36 -26.06 38.00
N ASP A 156 -5.54 -24.79 37.66
CA ASP A 156 -6.83 -24.16 37.36
C ASP A 156 -7.24 -24.29 35.88
N GLY A 157 -6.42 -24.94 35.06
CA GLY A 157 -6.67 -25.18 33.64
C GLY A 157 -6.17 -24.07 32.71
N ARG A 158 -5.49 -23.04 33.23
CA ARG A 158 -4.78 -22.05 32.41
C ARG A 158 -3.53 -22.65 31.79
N MET A 159 -3.16 -22.15 30.61
CA MET A 159 -1.98 -22.59 29.88
C MET A 159 -1.08 -21.40 29.56
N ALA A 160 0.20 -21.48 29.93
CA ALA A 160 1.22 -20.53 29.52
C ALA A 160 2.05 -21.14 28.39
N PHE A 161 2.07 -20.49 27.24
CA PHE A 161 2.84 -20.91 26.07
C PHE A 161 4.09 -20.05 25.96
N LYS A 162 5.26 -20.68 26.09
CA LYS A 162 6.54 -20.04 25.86
C LYS A 162 7.01 -20.35 24.44
N PHE A 163 7.22 -19.32 23.66
CA PHE A 163 7.72 -19.40 22.29
C PHE A 163 9.25 -19.41 22.30
N ARG A 164 9.89 -20.06 21.32
CA ARG A 164 11.36 -20.06 21.22
C ARG A 164 11.94 -18.65 21.00
N GLY A 165 11.12 -17.71 20.52
CA GLY A 165 11.46 -16.29 20.43
C GLY A 165 11.40 -15.52 21.76
N GLY A 166 11.07 -16.18 22.88
CA GLY A 166 11.04 -15.58 24.22
C GLY A 166 9.71 -14.96 24.62
N THR A 167 8.75 -14.81 23.69
CA THR A 167 7.39 -14.36 23.99
C THR A 167 6.64 -15.42 24.83
N GLU A 168 5.87 -14.98 25.81
CA GLU A 168 5.02 -15.84 26.64
C GLU A 168 3.56 -15.37 26.56
N ILE A 169 2.63 -16.32 26.40
CA ILE A 169 1.20 -16.03 26.26
C ILE A 169 0.40 -16.93 27.20
N ASP A 170 -0.40 -16.33 28.07
CA ASP A 170 -1.36 -17.01 28.93
C ASP A 170 -2.74 -17.13 28.25
N VAL A 171 -3.35 -18.32 28.32
CA VAL A 171 -4.67 -18.65 27.77
C VAL A 171 -5.52 -19.40 28.79
#